data_AF-A0A1C0TXM6-F1
#
_entry.id   AF-A0A1C0TXM6-F1
#
_cell.length_a   1.000
_cell.length_b   1.000
_cell.length_c   1.000
_cell.angle_alpha   90.00
_cell.angle_beta   90.00
_cell.angle_gamma   90.00
#
_symmetry.space_group_name_H-M   'P 1'
#
loop_
_entity.id
_entity.type
_entity.pdbx_description
1 polymer ?
#
loop_
_entity_poly.entity_id
_entity_poly.type
_entity_poly.pdbx_seq_one_letter_code
_entity_poly.pdbx_strand_id
1 'polypeptide(L)'
;MVVEGELNLSFKYASNENREMEFELGDLVKGTLAISAETNIQVGFKYYLVEGYFKADADIEAQGCFELDKQDKGLYLVFFHEGITASYYVEYGVGSKPSKSDNNSVKQEDGKDNKTQKKWEIYPKLPKEKSTYKLRLS
;
A
#
# COMPACT_ATOMS: atom_id res chain seq x y z
N MET A 1 6.65 -6.59 -8.43
CA MET A 1 6.45 -7.12 -7.06
C MET A 1 7.55 -6.56 -6.20
N VAL A 2 7.17 -5.94 -5.09
CA VAL A 2 8.08 -5.37 -4.09
C VAL A 2 7.74 -5.99 -2.74
N VAL A 3 8.76 -6.31 -1.96
CA VAL A 3 8.63 -6.78 -0.58
C VAL A 3 9.48 -5.88 0.30
N GLU A 4 8.86 -5.28 1.29
CA GLU A 4 9.48 -4.33 2.23
C GLU A 4 9.23 -4.80 3.66
N GLY A 5 10.22 -4.66 4.53
CA GLY A 5 10.11 -5.03 5.93
C GLY A 5 10.88 -4.06 6.82
N GLU A 6 10.29 -3.74 7.96
CA GLU A 6 10.88 -2.86 8.97
C GLU A 6 10.84 -3.56 10.33
N LEU A 7 11.93 -3.44 11.09
CA LEU A 7 12.03 -4.00 12.43
C LEU A 7 12.54 -2.92 13.39
N ASN A 8 11.66 -2.48 14.28
CA ASN A 8 11.97 -1.52 15.33
C ASN A 8 12.01 -2.24 16.67
N LEU A 9 13.21 -2.38 17.23
CA LEU A 9 13.44 -2.97 18.56
C LEU A 9 14.03 -1.93 19.49
N SER A 10 13.37 -1.68 20.61
CA SER A 10 13.89 -0.86 21.69
C SER A 10 13.83 -1.61 23.01
N PHE A 11 14.90 -1.54 23.79
CA PHE A 11 15.05 -2.20 25.08
C PHE A 11 15.54 -1.19 26.12
N LYS A 12 14.97 -1.24 27.31
CA LYS A 12 15.34 -0.40 28.45
C LYS A 12 15.90 -1.28 29.57
N TYR A 13 16.95 -0.80 30.21
CA TYR A 13 17.53 -1.41 31.41
C TYR A 13 17.53 -0.35 32.51
N ALA A 14 16.87 -0.64 33.63
CA ALA A 14 16.82 0.23 34.78
C ALA A 14 17.31 -0.51 36.02
N SER A 15 18.11 0.16 36.85
CA SER A 15 18.47 -0.34 38.18
C SER A 15 17.34 0.01 39.13
N ASN A 16 16.73 -0.99 39.78
CA ASN A 16 15.73 -0.77 40.82
C ASN A 16 16.38 -0.34 42.15
N GLU A 17 15.56 -0.04 43.16
CA GLU A 17 16.01 0.40 44.50
C GLU A 17 16.94 -0.61 45.21
N ASN A 18 16.87 -1.89 44.81
CA ASN A 18 17.70 -2.98 45.32
C ASN A 18 19.03 -3.17 44.56
N ARG A 19 19.35 -2.29 43.59
CA ARG A 19 20.49 -2.41 42.65
C ARG A 19 20.40 -3.62 41.72
N GLU A 20 19.20 -4.15 41.51
CA GLU A 20 18.96 -5.19 40.53
C GLU A 20 18.64 -4.55 39.18
N MET A 21 19.16 -5.15 38.11
CA MET A 21 18.89 -4.71 36.75
C MET A 21 17.56 -5.31 36.29
N GLU A 22 16.55 -4.47 36.10
CA GLU A 22 15.27 -4.87 35.52
C GLU A 22 15.25 -4.59 34.02
N PHE A 23 14.83 -5.62 33.25
CA PHE A 23 14.59 -5.51 31.82
C PHE A 23 13.18 -4.99 31.57
N GLU A 24 13.11 -3.91 30.80
CA GLU A 24 11.87 -3.33 30.32
C GLU A 24 11.87 -3.32 28.78
N LEU A 25 10.72 -3.60 28.18
CA LEU A 25 10.54 -3.32 26.76
C LEU A 25 10.59 -1.80 26.59
N GLY A 26 11.33 -1.33 25.59
CA GLY A 26 11.28 0.07 25.20
C GLY A 26 9.94 0.44 24.58
N ASP A 27 9.76 1.71 24.24
CA ASP A 27 8.47 2.27 23.81
C ASP A 27 8.00 1.75 22.45
N LEU A 28 8.87 1.11 21.67
CA LEU A 28 8.54 0.53 20.37
C LEU A 28 9.24 -0.81 20.15
N VAL A 29 8.47 -1.90 20.14
CA VAL A 29 8.92 -3.23 19.75
C VAL A 29 7.97 -3.82 18.71
N LYS A 30 8.07 -3.28 17.48
CA LYS A 30 7.15 -3.55 16.37
C LYS A 30 7.92 -3.92 15.10
N GLY A 31 7.42 -4.91 14.38
CA GLY A 31 7.86 -5.23 13.03
C GLY A 31 6.72 -5.13 12.03
N THR A 32 7.06 -4.82 10.78
CA THR A 32 6.14 -4.78 9.65
C THR A 32 6.72 -5.55 8.46
N LEU A 33 5.83 -6.12 7.66
CA LEU A 33 6.14 -6.75 6.39
C LEU A 33 5.06 -6.35 5.39
N ALA A 34 5.44 -5.60 4.36
CA ALA A 34 4.57 -5.17 3.28
C ALA A 34 4.93 -5.90 1.98
N ILE A 35 3.90 -6.32 1.24
CA ILE A 35 4.02 -6.90 -0.09
C ILE A 35 3.13 -6.09 -1.02
N SER A 36 3.70 -5.62 -2.13
CA SER A 36 2.95 -4.96 -3.18
C SER A 36 3.25 -5.56 -4.56
N ALA A 37 2.24 -5.56 -5.42
CA ALA A 37 2.39 -5.96 -6.81
C ALA A 37 1.62 -4.98 -7.69
N GLU A 38 2.30 -4.45 -8.69
CA GLU A 38 1.78 -3.49 -9.65
C GLU A 38 1.92 -4.07 -11.05
N THR A 39 0.91 -3.83 -11.87
CA THR A 39 0.92 -4.16 -13.30
C THR A 39 0.50 -2.92 -14.08
N ASN A 40 1.29 -2.55 -15.09
CA ASN A 40 1.03 -1.41 -15.96
C ASN A 40 1.00 -1.88 -17.42
N ILE A 41 -0.06 -1.54 -18.13
CA ILE A 41 -0.21 -1.77 -19.56
C ILE A 41 -0.46 -0.43 -20.22
N GLN A 42 0.38 -0.06 -21.18
CA GLN A 42 0.20 1.14 -21.99
C GLN A 42 0.30 0.80 -23.48
N VAL A 43 -0.72 1.19 -24.24
CA VAL A 43 -0.81 0.98 -25.69
C VAL A 43 -1.13 2.30 -26.37
N GLY A 44 -0.35 2.65 -27.39
CA GLY A 44 -0.60 3.81 -28.26
C GLY A 44 -0.86 3.34 -29.69
N PHE A 45 -1.76 4.02 -30.39
CA PHE A 45 -1.98 3.80 -31.83
C PHE A 45 -2.03 5.11 -32.60
N LYS A 46 -1.61 5.05 -33.86
CA LYS A 46 -1.63 6.20 -34.78
C LYS A 46 -2.01 5.73 -36.17
N TYR A 47 -3.02 6.37 -36.75
CA TYR A 47 -3.45 6.14 -38.12
C TYR A 47 -3.76 7.48 -38.81
N TYR A 48 -2.99 7.81 -39.84
CA TYR A 48 -3.02 9.12 -40.52
C TYR A 48 -2.91 10.32 -39.55
N LEU A 49 -4.02 11.02 -39.32
CA LEU A 49 -4.13 12.23 -38.49
C LEU A 49 -4.75 11.95 -37.11
N VAL A 50 -5.15 10.70 -36.85
CA VAL A 50 -5.77 10.27 -35.60
C VAL A 50 -4.73 9.55 -34.75
N GLU A 51 -4.62 9.97 -33.50
CA GLU A 51 -3.75 9.40 -32.47
C GLU A 51 -4.63 8.98 -31.29
N GLY A 52 -4.30 7.86 -30.67
CA GLY A 52 -5.04 7.39 -29.50
C GLY A 52 -4.18 6.58 -28.56
N TYR A 53 -4.65 6.45 -27.32
CA TYR A 53 -3.95 5.73 -26.28
C TYR A 53 -4.92 5.00 -25.36
N PHE A 54 -4.41 3.95 -24.74
CA PHE A 54 -5.04 3.18 -23.68
C PHE A 54 -4.01 2.88 -22.59
N LYS A 55 -4.38 3.07 -21.33
CA LYS A 55 -3.62 2.70 -20.15
C LYS A 55 -4.50 1.88 -19.22
N ALA A 56 -3.93 0.83 -18.63
CA ALA A 56 -4.54 0.07 -17.56
C ALA A 56 -3.50 -0.27 -16.51
N ASP A 57 -3.84 0.00 -15.25
CA ASP A 57 -3.04 -0.35 -14.08
C ASP A 57 -3.86 -1.21 -13.12
N ALA A 58 -3.17 -2.11 -12.43
CA ALA A 58 -3.74 -2.83 -11.30
C ALA A 58 -2.69 -3.02 -10.20
N ASP A 59 -3.12 -2.78 -8.96
CA ASP A 59 -2.27 -2.81 -7.77
C ASP A 59 -2.89 -3.69 -6.70
N ILE A 60 -2.06 -4.43 -5.97
CA ILE A 60 -2.45 -5.17 -4.77
C ILE A 60 -1.43 -4.86 -3.67
N GLU A 61 -1.95 -4.55 -2.48
CA GLU A 61 -1.15 -4.21 -1.30
C GLU A 61 -1.60 -5.06 -0.10
N ALA A 62 -0.64 -5.63 0.62
CA ALA A 62 -0.87 -6.34 1.87
C ALA A 62 0.24 -5.99 2.89
N GLN A 63 -0.14 -5.68 4.13
CA GLN A 63 0.81 -5.38 5.20
C GLN A 63 0.51 -6.17 6.46
N GLY A 64 1.43 -7.06 6.83
CA GLY A 64 1.45 -7.75 8.12
C GLY A 64 2.28 -6.97 9.14
N CYS A 65 1.86 -7.05 10.40
CA CYS A 65 2.48 -6.40 11.55
C CYS A 65 2.64 -7.40 12.69
N PHE A 66 3.66 -7.21 13.51
CA PHE A 66 3.78 -7.92 14.78
C PHE A 66 4.36 -7.00 15.85
N GLU A 67 4.00 -7.25 17.10
CA GLU A 67 4.45 -6.45 18.24
C GLU A 67 4.66 -7.33 19.48
N LEU A 68 5.67 -6.99 20.30
CA LEU A 68 5.81 -7.58 21.62
C LEU A 68 4.88 -6.88 22.63
N ASP A 69 4.13 -7.68 23.36
CA ASP A 69 3.08 -7.26 24.27
C ASP A 69 3.28 -7.93 25.63
N LYS A 70 3.74 -7.14 26.62
CA LYS A 70 3.90 -7.61 28.00
C LYS A 70 2.54 -7.55 28.69
N GLN A 71 1.96 -8.71 28.98
CA GLN A 71 0.71 -8.85 29.72
C GLN A 71 0.99 -9.43 31.11
N ASP A 72 0.03 -9.37 32.03
CA ASP A 72 0.17 -9.91 33.40
C ASP A 72 0.61 -11.39 33.44
N LYS A 73 0.31 -12.14 32.38
CA LYS A 73 0.57 -13.58 32.23
C LYS A 73 1.83 -13.92 31.42
N GLY A 74 2.69 -12.94 31.13
CA GLY A 74 3.93 -13.14 30.40
C GLY A 74 4.08 -12.26 29.16
N LEU A 75 5.12 -12.53 28.37
CA LEU A 75 5.44 -11.80 27.16
C LEU A 75 4.82 -12.49 25.94
N TYR A 76 4.13 -11.74 25.09
CA TYR A 76 3.49 -12.26 23.89
C TYR A 76 4.00 -11.56 22.63
N LEU A 77 4.19 -12.32 21.55
CA LEU A 77 4.32 -11.79 20.20
C LEU A 77 2.92 -11.83 19.55
N VAL A 78 2.35 -10.66 19.27
CA VAL A 78 1.00 -10.53 18.72
C VAL A 78 1.08 -10.16 17.25
N PHE A 79 0.46 -10.95 16.38
CA PHE A 79 0.42 -10.73 14.93
C PHE A 79 -0.89 -10.07 14.50
N PHE A 80 -0.82 -9.10 13.61
CA PHE A 80 -1.99 -8.36 13.12
C PHE A 80 -1.70 -7.82 11.71
N HIS A 81 -2.65 -7.19 11.02
CA HIS A 81 -2.41 -6.70 9.65
C HIS A 81 -3.32 -5.52 9.29
N GLU A 82 -2.85 -4.65 8.41
CA GLU A 82 -3.59 -3.46 7.95
C GLU A 82 -4.63 -3.77 6.85
N GLY A 83 -4.82 -5.06 6.55
CA GLY A 83 -5.77 -5.53 5.55
C GLY A 83 -5.08 -5.81 4.21
N ILE A 84 -5.88 -6.24 3.25
CA ILE A 84 -5.46 -6.48 1.87
C ILE A 84 -6.33 -5.61 0.98
N THR A 85 -5.72 -4.75 0.17
CA THR A 85 -6.45 -3.88 -0.76
C THR A 85 -6.02 -4.14 -2.19
N ALA A 86 -6.93 -3.90 -3.12
CA ALA A 86 -6.65 -3.91 -4.54
C ALA A 86 -7.26 -2.68 -5.22
N SER A 87 -6.58 -2.20 -6.26
CA SER A 87 -7.07 -1.14 -7.13
C SER A 87 -6.87 -1.46 -8.60
N TYR A 88 -7.72 -0.88 -9.43
CA TYR A 88 -7.45 -0.75 -10.86
C TYR A 88 -7.66 0.69 -11.31
N TYR A 89 -6.95 1.05 -12.38
CA TYR A 89 -7.08 2.30 -13.11
C TYR A 89 -7.16 2.01 -14.60
N VAL A 90 -8.08 2.66 -15.31
CA VAL A 90 -8.18 2.60 -16.77
C VAL A 90 -8.36 4.01 -17.31
N GLU A 91 -7.59 4.34 -18.35
CA GLU A 91 -7.62 5.62 -19.04
C GLU A 91 -7.49 5.40 -20.55
N TYR A 92 -8.31 6.08 -21.34
CA TYR A 92 -8.16 6.10 -22.79
C TYR A 92 -8.52 7.47 -23.36
N GLY A 93 -7.93 7.77 -24.52
CA GLY A 93 -8.20 9.02 -25.23
C GLY A 93 -7.90 8.91 -26.72
N VAL A 94 -8.55 9.78 -27.49
CA VAL A 94 -8.41 9.90 -28.95
C VAL A 94 -8.29 11.38 -29.31
N GLY A 95 -7.35 11.71 -30.19
CA GLY A 95 -7.14 13.06 -30.70
C GLY A 95 -6.94 13.06 -32.22
N SER A 96 -7.34 14.16 -32.86
CA SER A 96 -7.14 14.37 -34.30
C SER A 96 -6.39 15.68 -34.54
N LYS A 97 -5.36 15.67 -35.40
CA LYS A 97 -4.71 16.91 -35.85
C LYS A 97 -5.49 17.52 -37.03
N PRO A 98 -5.92 18.80 -36.96
CA PRO A 98 -6.53 19.45 -38.12
C PRO A 98 -5.49 19.60 -39.24
N SER A 99 -5.89 19.28 -40.47
CA SER A 99 -5.09 19.54 -41.67
C SER A 99 -4.98 21.05 -41.90
N LYS A 100 -3.77 21.55 -42.17
CA LYS A 100 -3.52 22.97 -42.48
C LYS A 100 -4.42 23.46 -43.63
N SER A 101 -5.45 24.23 -43.29
CA SER A 101 -6.02 25.27 -44.15
C SER A 101 -6.47 26.43 -43.27
N ASP A 102 -6.18 27.64 -43.74
CA ASP A 102 -6.18 28.90 -43.01
C ASP A 102 -7.42 29.21 -42.15
N ASN A 103 -7.14 29.90 -41.04
CA ASN A 103 -8.04 30.67 -40.18
C ASN A 103 -9.14 29.95 -39.38
N ASN A 104 -9.19 30.34 -38.11
CA ASN A 104 -10.21 30.15 -37.09
C ASN A 104 -10.26 28.85 -36.28
N SER A 105 -9.91 29.04 -35.00
CA SER A 105 -10.27 28.25 -33.81
C SER A 105 -10.03 26.75 -33.94
N VAL A 106 -8.88 26.33 -33.38
CA VAL A 106 -8.66 24.96 -32.94
C VAL A 106 -9.78 24.58 -31.98
N LYS A 107 -10.84 23.95 -32.50
CA LYS A 107 -11.71 23.13 -31.66
C LYS A 107 -10.93 21.84 -31.40
N GLN A 108 -10.16 21.84 -30.32
CA GLN A 108 -10.00 20.64 -29.54
C GLN A 108 -11.44 20.21 -29.22
N GLU A 109 -11.99 19.25 -29.96
CA GLU A 109 -13.08 18.48 -29.37
C GLU A 109 -12.46 17.86 -28.13
N ASP A 110 -12.92 18.34 -26.97
CA ASP A 110 -12.59 17.82 -25.65
C ASP A 110 -12.65 16.30 -25.73
N GLY A 111 -11.47 15.69 -25.84
CA GLY A 111 -11.33 14.26 -25.66
C GLY A 111 -11.91 13.99 -24.30
N LYS A 112 -13.06 13.30 -24.25
CA LYS A 112 -13.59 12.75 -23.01
C LYS A 112 -12.50 11.85 -22.45
N ASP A 113 -11.68 12.40 -21.56
CA ASP A 113 -10.73 11.67 -20.75
C ASP A 113 -11.56 10.77 -19.82
N ASN A 114 -11.92 9.59 -20.31
CA ASN A 114 -12.68 8.62 -19.56
C ASN A 114 -11.72 7.89 -18.63
N LYS A 115 -11.51 8.47 -17.45
CA LYS A 115 -10.72 7.89 -16.37
C LYS A 115 -11.64 7.14 -15.43
N THR A 116 -11.35 5.87 -15.18
CA THR A 116 -12.04 5.07 -14.18
C THR A 116 -11.01 4.50 -13.21
N GLN A 117 -11.22 4.76 -11.92
CA GLN A 117 -10.44 4.15 -10.84
C GLN A 117 -11.39 3.49 -9.86
N LYS A 118 -11.02 2.30 -9.38
CA LYS A 118 -11.72 1.65 -8.27
C LYS A 118 -10.71 1.04 -7.33
N LYS A 119 -10.93 1.25 -6.03
CA LYS A 119 -10.19 0.59 -4.94
C LYS A 119 -11.19 -0.18 -4.08
N TRP A 120 -10.83 -1.38 -3.64
CA TRP A 120 -11.64 -2.17 -2.71
C TRP A 120 -10.75 -2.91 -1.71
N GLU A 121 -11.35 -3.25 -0.59
CA GLU A 121 -10.75 -4.09 0.44
C GLU A 121 -11.07 -5.55 0.12
N ILE A 122 -10.04 -6.38 -0.04
CA ILE A 122 -10.17 -7.83 -0.22
C ILE A 122 -10.35 -8.50 1.14
N TYR A 123 -9.59 -8.03 2.14
CA TYR A 123 -9.67 -8.55 3.50
C TYR A 123 -9.51 -7.42 4.51
N PRO A 124 -10.41 -7.32 5.52
CA PRO A 124 -10.41 -6.21 6.45
C PRO A 124 -9.21 -6.22 7.37
N LYS A 125 -8.78 -5.04 7.81
CA LYS A 125 -7.74 -4.93 8.83
C LYS A 125 -8.07 -5.75 10.07
N LEU A 126 -7.07 -6.47 10.58
CA LEU A 126 -7.12 -7.12 11.89
C LEU A 126 -6.31 -6.23 12.85
N PRO A 127 -6.94 -5.49 13.77
CA PRO A 127 -6.21 -4.69 14.74
C PRO A 127 -5.63 -5.60 15.86
N LYS A 128 -4.54 -5.15 16.48
CA LYS A 128 -3.80 -5.89 17.52
C LYS A 128 -4.72 -6.39 18.65
N GLU A 129 -5.65 -5.55 19.10
CA GLU A 129 -6.54 -5.84 20.23
C GLU A 129 -7.52 -6.97 19.92
N LYS A 130 -7.85 -7.16 18.65
CA LYS A 130 -8.73 -8.24 18.17
C LYS A 130 -7.97 -9.47 17.70
N SER A 131 -6.63 -9.44 17.73
CA SER A 131 -5.83 -10.55 17.27
C SER A 131 -5.92 -11.74 18.22
N THR A 132 -6.31 -12.89 17.66
CA THR A 132 -6.20 -14.20 18.30
C THR A 132 -4.85 -14.87 18.03
N TYR A 133 -4.01 -14.28 17.16
CA TYR A 133 -2.70 -14.80 16.79
C TYR A 133 -1.65 -14.27 17.74
N LYS A 134 -1.49 -14.96 18.88
CA LYS A 134 -0.52 -14.60 19.93
C LYS A 134 0.38 -15.79 20.22
N LEU A 135 1.69 -15.56 20.18
CA LEU A 135 2.69 -16.54 20.61
C LEU A 135 3.24 -16.12 21.96
N ARG A 136 3.10 -16.98 22.98
CA ARG A 136 3.70 -16.75 24.30
C ARG A 136 5.20 -17.03 24.24
N LEU A 137 6.01 -16.12 24.77
CA LEU A 137 7.47 -16.20 24.76
C LEU A 137 8.07 -16.53 26.15
N SER A 138 7.33 -16.30 27.23
CA SER A 138 7.68 -16.69 28.61
C SER A 138 6.45 -16.80 29.50
#